data_AF-A0A383AEB7-F1
#
_entry.id   AF-A0A383AEB7-F1
#
_cell.length_a   1.000
_cell.length_b   1.000
_cell.length_c   1.000
_cell.angle_alpha   90.00
_cell.angle_beta   90.00
_cell.angle_gamma   90.00
#
_symmetry.space_group_name_H-M   'P 1'
#
loop_
_entity.id
_entity.type
_entity.pdbx_description
1 polymer ?
#
loop_
_entity_poly.entity_id
_entity_poly.type
_entity_poly.pdbx_seq_one_letter_code
_entity_poly.pdbx_strand_id
1 'polypeptide(L)'
;MAKEGKYLFMVSMDVDADKEDLFNEVYDKEHIPYLVEVPGVFSVTRLEKEPLTMSIGGEQRTIDMEDEPKYTAIYEIDSPDVLVSETWAAAVERGRWSSEVR
;
A
#
# COMPACT_ATOMS: atom_id res chain seq x y z
N MET A 1 21.16 3.56 -13.57
CA MET A 1 19.84 3.14 -14.05
C MET A 1 18.99 2.88 -12.82
N ALA A 2 17.84 3.52 -12.69
CA ALA A 2 16.89 3.15 -11.63
C ALA A 2 16.57 1.66 -11.80
N LYS A 3 16.58 0.88 -10.71
CA LYS A 3 16.01 -0.47 -10.78
C LYS A 3 14.51 -0.28 -10.95
N GLU A 4 13.98 -0.64 -12.13
CA GLU A 4 12.56 -0.50 -12.44
C GLU A 4 11.81 -1.75 -11.95
N GLY A 5 10.73 -1.54 -11.19
CA GLY A 5 9.80 -2.61 -10.82
C GLY A 5 9.11 -3.14 -12.07
N LYS A 6 9.14 -4.46 -12.25
CA LYS A 6 8.42 -5.11 -13.36
C LYS A 6 7.01 -5.52 -12.96
N TYR A 7 6.74 -5.56 -11.66
CA TYR A 7 5.50 -6.04 -11.09
C TYR A 7 4.98 -5.06 -10.05
N LEU A 8 3.66 -4.92 -10.01
CA LEU A 8 2.95 -4.19 -8.97
C LEU A 8 2.21 -5.19 -8.09
N PHE A 9 2.57 -5.25 -6.82
CA PHE A 9 1.74 -5.89 -5.81
C PHE A 9 0.88 -4.80 -5.16
N MET A 10 -0.43 -5.02 -5.07
CA MET A 10 -1.38 -4.01 -4.56
C MET A 10 -2.23 -4.62 -3.47
N VAL A 11 -2.39 -3.89 -2.37
CA VAL A 11 -3.25 -4.28 -1.25
C VAL A 11 -4.16 -3.11 -0.92
N SER A 12 -5.47 -3.35 -0.94
CA SER A 12 -6.48 -2.35 -0.59
C SER A 12 -7.24 -2.81 0.65
N MET A 13 -7.52 -1.89 1.58
CA MET A 13 -8.13 -2.21 2.87
C MET A 13 -8.89 -1.02 3.45
N ASP A 14 -9.90 -1.34 4.25
CA ASP A 14 -10.47 -0.44 5.25
C ASP A 14 -9.83 -0.73 6.61
N VAL A 15 -9.81 0.27 7.48
CA VAL A 15 -9.24 0.18 8.83
C VAL A 15 -10.31 0.65 9.81
N ASP A 16 -10.39 -0.01 10.96
CA ASP A 16 -11.29 0.40 12.03
C ASP A 16 -11.02 1.87 12.42
N ALA A 17 -12.08 2.66 12.57
CA ALA A 17 -11.98 4.10 12.76
C ALA A 17 -11.16 4.50 14.01
N ASP A 18 -11.15 3.67 15.06
CA ASP A 18 -10.36 3.89 16.28
C ASP A 18 -8.87 3.52 16.12
N LYS A 19 -8.51 2.83 15.04
CA LYS A 19 -7.12 2.45 14.71
C LYS A 19 -6.51 3.29 13.60
N GLU A 20 -7.27 4.17 12.94
CA GLU A 20 -6.82 4.87 11.74
C GLU A 20 -5.56 5.74 11.97
N ASP A 21 -5.51 6.50 13.07
CA ASP A 21 -4.33 7.30 13.42
C ASP A 21 -3.10 6.42 13.69
N LEU A 22 -3.29 5.30 14.40
CA LEU A 22 -2.22 4.35 14.68
C LEU A 22 -1.74 3.66 13.40
N PHE A 23 -2.68 3.28 12.54
CA PHE A 23 -2.40 2.72 11.22
C PHE A 23 -1.54 3.69 10.41
N ASN A 24 -1.95 4.95 10.29
CA ASN A 24 -1.19 5.98 9.58
C ASN A 24 0.24 6.10 10.10
N GLU A 25 0.40 6.22 11.43
CA GLU A 25 1.73 6.30 12.04
C GLU A 25 2.59 5.07 11.75
N VAL A 26 2.05 3.88 12.02
CA VAL A 26 2.78 2.61 11.88
C VAL A 26 3.13 2.35 10.42
N TYR A 27 2.23 2.64 9.49
CA TYR A 27 2.47 2.41 8.07
C TYR A 27 3.62 3.27 7.56
N ASP A 28 3.61 4.56 7.91
CA ASP A 28 4.57 5.55 7.40
C ASP A 28 5.94 5.43 8.07
N LYS A 29 5.97 5.10 9.37
CA LYS A 29 7.22 5.09 10.16
C LYS A 29 7.86 3.71 10.29
N GLU A 30 7.10 2.64 10.13
CA GLU A 30 7.58 1.27 10.35
C GLU A 30 7.36 0.40 9.12
N HIS A 31 6.10 0.16 8.73
CA HIS A 31 5.77 -0.86 7.75
C HIS A 31 6.42 -0.60 6.38
N ILE A 32 6.19 0.58 5.79
CA ILE A 32 6.80 0.94 4.50
C ILE A 32 8.33 0.98 4.60
N PRO A 33 8.94 1.70 5.56
CA PRO A 33 10.39 1.72 5.70
C PRO A 33 11.02 0.33 5.80
N TYR A 34 10.41 -0.60 6.54
CA TYR A 34 10.93 -1.97 6.67
C TYR A 34 10.78 -2.78 5.38
N LEU A 35 9.71 -2.59 4.62
CA LEU A 35 9.51 -3.32 3.37
C LEU A 35 10.42 -2.82 2.24
N VAL A 36 10.76 -1.53 2.20
CA VAL A 36 11.73 -0.98 1.24
C VAL A 36 13.16 -1.48 1.50
N GLU A 37 13.48 -1.96 2.71
CA GLU A 37 14.75 -2.62 3.00
C GLU A 37 14.86 -4.03 2.37
N VAL A 38 13.74 -4.64 1.95
CA VAL A 38 13.73 -6.00 1.39
C VAL A 38 14.33 -5.99 -0.03
N PRO A 39 15.33 -6.85 -0.32
CA PRO A 39 15.86 -6.98 -1.67
C PRO A 39 14.76 -7.36 -2.67
N GLY A 40 14.61 -6.52 -3.71
CA GLY A 40 13.61 -6.70 -4.75
C GLY A 40 12.34 -5.87 -4.56
N VAL A 41 12.20 -5.14 -3.45
CA VAL A 41 11.22 -4.06 -3.29
C VAL A 41 11.89 -2.74 -3.64
N PHE A 42 11.29 -1.96 -4.54
CA PHE A 42 11.88 -0.70 -5.02
C PHE A 42 11.19 0.53 -4.47
N SER A 43 9.86 0.48 -4.36
CA SER A 43 9.07 1.55 -3.82
C SER A 43 7.81 0.96 -3.19
N VAL A 44 7.26 1.69 -2.22
CA VAL A 44 5.91 1.48 -1.75
C VAL A 44 5.22 2.83 -1.74
N THR A 45 4.14 2.95 -2.51
CA THR A 45 3.29 4.13 -2.52
C THR A 45 2.00 3.79 -1.80
N ARG A 46 1.64 4.59 -0.80
CA ARG A 46 0.34 4.52 -0.13
C ARG A 46 -0.56 5.64 -0.62
N LEU A 47 -1.80 5.27 -0.91
CA LEU A 47 -2.83 6.14 -1.46
C LEU A 47 -4.07 6.07 -0.58
N GLU A 48 -4.75 7.20 -0.47
CA GLU A 48 -6.08 7.32 0.13
C GLU A 48 -7.10 7.59 -0.97
N LYS A 49 -8.27 6.99 -0.85
CA LYS A 49 -9.38 7.10 -1.80
C LYS A 49 -9.98 8.51 -1.74
N GLU A 50 -10.31 9.04 -2.91
CA GLU A 50 -11.04 10.30 -3.09
C GLU A 50 -12.11 10.13 -4.18
N PRO A 51 -13.22 10.88 -4.13
CA PRO A 51 -14.21 10.89 -5.21
C PRO A 51 -13.59 11.28 -6.56
N LEU A 52 -13.91 10.51 -7.59
CA LEU A 52 -13.32 10.70 -8.91
C LEU A 52 -14.21 11.61 -9.76
N THR A 53 -13.74 12.83 -10.03
CA THR A 53 -14.38 13.70 -11.03
C THR A 53 -13.57 13.70 -12.32
N MET A 54 -14.17 13.25 -13.42
CA MET A 54 -13.49 13.17 -14.72
C MET A 54 -14.37 13.64 -15.89
N SER A 55 -13.72 14.13 -16.94
CA SER A 55 -14.39 14.49 -18.20
C SER A 55 -14.58 13.24 -19.08
N ILE A 56 -15.83 12.81 -19.29
CA ILE A 56 -16.19 11.70 -20.17
C ILE A 56 -17.20 12.20 -21.20
N GLY A 57 -16.87 12.08 -22.49
CA GLY A 57 -17.79 12.46 -23.57
C GLY A 57 -18.12 13.96 -23.63
N GLY A 58 -17.22 14.82 -23.12
CA GLY A 58 -17.42 16.28 -23.10
C GLY A 58 -18.17 16.80 -21.87
N GLU A 59 -18.58 15.92 -20.95
CA GLU A 59 -19.23 16.27 -19.69
C GLU A 59 -18.33 15.88 -18.51
N GLN A 60 -18.37 16.65 -17.41
CA GLN A 60 -17.78 16.23 -16.14
C GLN A 60 -18.74 15.28 -15.43
N ARG A 61 -18.21 14.16 -14.94
CA ARG A 61 -18.95 13.19 -14.13
C ARG A 61 -18.18 12.89 -12.88
N THR A 62 -18.88 12.89 -11.75
CA THR A 62 -18.35 12.44 -10.47
C THR A 62 -18.80 11.01 -10.23
N ILE A 63 -17.86 10.15 -9.91
CA ILE A 63 -18.06 8.76 -9.53
C ILE A 63 -17.77 8.69 -8.03
N ASP A 64 -18.80 8.41 -7.25
CA ASP A 64 -18.61 8.09 -5.85
C ASP A 64 -18.11 6.64 -5.73
N MET A 65 -17.13 6.42 -4.87
CA MET A 65 -16.45 5.14 -4.69
C MET A 65 -16.71 4.62 -3.27
N GLU A 66 -17.90 4.87 -2.71
CA GLU A 66 -18.24 4.54 -1.32
C GLU A 66 -17.90 3.08 -0.96
N ASP A 67 -18.20 2.13 -1.86
CA ASP A 67 -17.99 0.69 -1.66
C ASP A 67 -16.53 0.20 -1.84
N GLU A 68 -15.61 1.08 -2.26
CA GLU A 68 -14.20 0.74 -2.45
C GLU A 68 -13.38 0.97 -1.17
N PRO A 69 -12.30 0.22 -0.92
CA PRO A 69 -11.49 0.41 0.29
C PRO A 69 -10.86 1.81 0.37
N LYS A 70 -10.81 2.39 1.57
CA LYS A 70 -10.25 3.73 1.80
C LYS A 70 -8.76 3.83 1.46
N TYR A 71 -7.98 2.79 1.73
CA TYR A 71 -6.53 2.81 1.54
C TYR A 71 -6.06 1.78 0.51
N THR A 72 -5.02 2.14 -0.25
CA THR A 72 -4.30 1.22 -1.12
C THR A 72 -2.80 1.41 -0.98
N ALA A 73 -2.06 0.33 -0.80
CA ALA A 73 -0.61 0.29 -0.89
C ALA A 73 -0.19 -0.42 -2.19
N ILE A 74 0.72 0.21 -2.93
CA ILE A 74 1.27 -0.27 -4.20
C ILE A 74 2.77 -0.47 -4.03
N TYR A 75 3.22 -1.71 -4.17
CA TYR A 75 4.60 -2.13 -4.05
C TYR A 75 5.16 -2.39 -5.45
N GLU A 76 6.23 -1.69 -5.82
CA GLU A 76 7.00 -2.01 -7.03
C GLU A 76 8.05 -3.06 -6.69
N ILE A 77 7.97 -4.23 -7.33
CA ILE A 77 8.88 -5.35 -7.10
C ILE A 77 9.51 -5.90 -8.39
N ASP A 78 10.68 -6.54 -8.29
CA ASP A 78 11.38 -7.12 -9.44
C ASP A 78 10.90 -8.52 -9.84
N SER A 79 10.35 -9.29 -8.89
CA SER A 79 9.80 -10.63 -9.09
C SER A 79 8.71 -10.92 -8.06
N PRO A 80 7.65 -11.68 -8.41
CA PRO A 80 6.71 -12.24 -7.43
C PRO A 80 7.36 -13.08 -6.32
N ASP A 81 8.54 -13.65 -6.58
CA ASP A 81 9.28 -14.47 -5.60
C ASP A 81 9.68 -13.69 -4.34
N VAL A 82 9.76 -12.36 -4.43
CA VAL A 82 10.02 -11.48 -3.28
C VAL A 82 8.99 -11.74 -2.16
N LEU A 83 7.72 -11.94 -2.51
CA LEU A 83 6.60 -12.06 -1.56
C LEU A 83 6.61 -13.38 -0.76
N VAL A 84 7.38 -14.37 -1.21
CA VAL A 84 7.55 -15.67 -0.52
C VAL A 84 8.96 -15.84 0.05
N SER A 85 9.78 -14.79 0.00
CA SER A 85 11.13 -14.81 0.57
C SER A 85 11.11 -14.71 2.09
N GLU A 86 12.13 -15.29 2.74
CA GLU A 86 12.32 -15.17 4.19
C GLU A 86 12.48 -13.71 4.64
N THR A 87 13.14 -12.89 3.82
CA THR A 87 13.35 -11.45 4.10
C THR A 87 12.04 -10.68 4.08
N TRP A 88 11.14 -10.98 3.15
CA TRP A 88 9.80 -10.39 3.13
C TRP A 88 8.97 -10.84 4.32
N ALA A 89 8.95 -12.15 4.60
CA ALA A 89 8.21 -12.71 5.73
C ALA A 89 8.66 -12.10 7.08
N ALA A 90 9.96 -11.86 7.25
CA ALA A 90 10.48 -11.18 8.44
C ALA A 90 10.11 -9.70 8.49
N ALA A 91 10.19 -8.99 7.36
CA ALA A 91 9.93 -7.55 7.30
C ALA A 91 8.43 -7.21 7.48
N VAL A 92 7.52 -8.00 6.88
CA VAL A 92 6.07 -7.77 6.97
C VAL A 92 5.52 -7.96 8.39
N GLU A 93 6.18 -8.82 9.18
CA GLU A 93 5.82 -9.10 10.58
C GLU A 93 6.61 -8.22 11.58
N ARG A 94 7.50 -7.35 11.09
CA ARG A 94 8.31 -6.46 11.95
C ARG A 94 7.50 -5.23 12.37
N GLY A 95 7.66 -4.85 13.64
CA GLY A 95 7.03 -3.65 14.19
C GLY A 95 5.59 -3.90 14.64
N ARG A 96 4.81 -2.82 14.71
CA ARG A 96 3.47 -2.83 15.32
C ARG A 96 2.35 -3.23 14.37
N TRP A 97 2.65 -3.32 13.06
CA TRP A 97 1.65 -3.62 12.04
C TRP A 97 0.88 -4.93 12.33
N SER A 98 1.60 -6.02 12.61
CA SER A 98 0.99 -7.35 12.80
C SER A 98 0.30 -7.54 14.15
N SER A 99 0.69 -6.77 15.17
CA SER A 99 0.25 -6.97 16.56
C SER A 99 -0.78 -5.94 17.05
N GLU A 100 -0.72 -4.71 16.54
CA GLU A 100 -1.53 -3.59 17.05
C GLU A 100 -2.51 -3.03 16.01
N VAL A 101 -2.24 -3.24 14.71
CA VAL A 101 -3.07 -2.69 13.64
C VAL A 101 -3.92 -3.78 12.96
N ARG A 102 -3.26 -4.79 12.36
CA ARG A 102 -3.88 -5.88 11.58
C ARG A 102 -4.84 -6.74 12.42
#